data_AF-A0A537ACR6-F1
#
_entry.id   AF-A0A537ACR6-F1
#
_cell.length_a   1.000
_cell.length_b   1.000
_cell.length_c   1.000
_cell.angle_alpha   90.00
_cell.angle_beta   90.00
_cell.angle_gamma   90.00
#
_symmetry.space_group_name_H-M   'P 1'
#
loop_
_entity.id
_entity.type
_entity.pdbx_description
1 polymer ?
#
loop_
_entity_poly.entity_id
_entity_poly.type
_entity_poly.pdbx_seq_one_letter_code
_entity_poly.pdbx_strand_id
1 'polypeptide(L)'
;MRYRDLCDDPCFANLPGKIELDTWGRVLMTPPSTYHGLVQGRLCHRLGTLGGEVFGEVAVVTAEGIFVTDAAWASAEFVKRHRGETPLMHAPDICVEVASPSNSDKELQEKTAAYFGAGAKEVWILYLKSKRCEFHGPQGLMERSSFAVDLSELFK
;
A
#
# COMPACT_ATOMS: atom_id res chain seq x y z
N MET A 1 -2.07 0.37 26.47
CA MET A 1 -2.99 1.12 25.60
C MET A 1 -3.34 0.24 24.42
N ARG A 2 -4.63 -0.02 24.16
CA ARG A 2 -5.09 -0.73 22.96
C ARG A 2 -5.31 0.28 21.83
N TYR A 3 -5.36 -0.17 20.57
CA TYR A 3 -5.55 0.72 19.41
C TYR A 3 -6.76 1.65 19.57
N ARG A 4 -7.88 1.12 20.08
CA ARG A 4 -9.10 1.88 20.31
C ARG A 4 -8.92 2.99 21.36
N ASP A 5 -8.15 2.73 22.41
CA ASP A 5 -7.84 3.72 23.46
C ASP A 5 -6.99 4.89 22.88
N LEU A 6 -6.16 4.62 21.86
CA LEU A 6 -5.35 5.65 21.19
C LEU A 6 -6.19 6.51 20.24
N CYS A 7 -7.18 5.93 19.57
CA CYS A 7 -8.12 6.67 18.71
C CYS A 7 -9.00 7.65 19.52
N ASP A 8 -9.30 7.31 20.77
CA ASP A 8 -10.17 8.09 21.65
C ASP A 8 -9.40 9.14 22.48
N ASP A 9 -8.05 9.09 22.47
CA ASP A 9 -7.21 10.00 23.24
C ASP A 9 -6.95 11.32 22.46
N PRO A 10 -7.40 12.48 23.00
CA PRO A 10 -7.23 13.78 22.34
C PRO A 10 -5.79 14.17 22.03
N CYS A 11 -4.80 13.58 22.73
CA CYS A 11 -3.38 13.84 22.48
C CYS A 11 -2.93 13.35 21.10
N PHE A 12 -3.62 12.36 20.53
CA PHE A 12 -3.26 11.73 19.25
C PHE A 12 -4.18 12.14 18.09
N ALA A 13 -5.20 12.96 18.34
CA ALA A 13 -6.23 13.33 17.36
C ALA A 13 -5.70 14.09 16.12
N ASN A 14 -4.48 14.64 16.16
CA ASN A 14 -3.89 15.47 15.10
C ASN A 14 -2.43 15.10 14.76
N LEU A 15 -2.00 13.86 15.01
CA LEU A 15 -0.64 13.44 14.68
C LEU A 15 -0.49 13.17 13.16
N PRO A 16 0.49 13.79 12.48
CA PRO A 16 0.78 13.46 11.11
C PRO A 16 1.51 12.11 11.02
N GLY A 17 1.09 11.26 10.08
CA GLY A 17 1.73 9.98 9.77
C GLY A 17 1.06 8.76 10.41
N LYS A 18 1.63 7.58 10.14
CA LYS A 18 1.13 6.29 10.61
C LYS A 18 1.62 6.00 12.04
N ILE A 19 0.70 5.62 12.92
CA ILE A 19 0.98 5.20 14.30
C ILE A 19 0.84 3.68 14.40
N GLU A 20 1.90 3.02 14.85
CA GLU A 20 1.90 1.57 15.14
C GLU A 20 2.09 1.35 16.64
N LEU A 21 1.48 0.29 17.18
CA LEU A 21 1.61 -0.11 18.57
C LEU A 21 2.36 -1.44 18.67
N ASP A 22 3.34 -1.54 19.57
CA ASP A 22 4.00 -2.82 19.88
C ASP A 22 3.17 -3.70 20.83
N THR A 23 3.66 -4.91 21.11
CA THR A 23 3.00 -5.88 22.01
C THR A 23 2.88 -5.40 23.46
N TRP A 24 3.55 -4.31 23.83
CA TRP A 24 3.47 -3.66 25.14
C TRP A 24 2.68 -2.35 25.10
N GLY A 25 2.14 -1.96 23.94
CA GLY A 25 1.35 -0.75 23.74
C GLY A 25 2.17 0.54 23.67
N ARG A 26 3.43 0.46 23.23
CA ARG A 26 4.27 1.64 22.95
C ARG A 26 4.01 2.14 21.53
N VAL A 27 3.99 3.46 21.38
CA VAL A 27 3.87 4.13 20.08
C VAL A 27 5.21 4.03 19.34
N LEU A 28 5.19 3.36 18.19
CA LEU A 28 6.30 3.33 17.23
C LEU A 28 5.98 4.31 16.11
N MET A 29 6.85 5.33 15.95
CA MET A 29 6.85 6.21 14.79
C MET A 29 8.22 6.08 14.12
N THR A 30 8.28 5.37 13.00
CA THR A 30 9.46 5.38 12.14
C THR A 30 9.08 6.10 10.85
N PRO A 31 9.58 7.32 10.60
CA PRO A 31 9.31 8.00 9.35
C PRO A 31 9.87 7.18 8.18
N PRO A 32 9.22 7.16 7.01
CA PRO A 32 9.79 6.55 5.83
C PRO A 32 11.11 7.24 5.48
N SER A 33 12.11 6.45 5.09
CA SER A 33 13.41 7.01 4.66
C SER A 33 13.25 7.88 3.40
N THR A 34 14.17 8.82 3.16
CA THR A 34 14.19 9.58 1.89
C THR A 34 14.25 8.66 0.67
N TYR A 35 14.96 7.53 0.79
CA TYR A 35 15.04 6.53 -0.27
C TYR A 35 13.69 5.84 -0.54
N HIS A 36 12.88 5.62 0.51
CA HIS A 36 11.51 5.13 0.37
C HIS A 36 10.66 6.10 -0.47
N GLY A 37 10.60 7.37 -0.07
CA GLY A 37 9.84 8.38 -0.79
C GLY A 37 10.32 8.57 -2.24
N LEU A 38 11.63 8.48 -2.48
CA LEU A 38 12.21 8.55 -3.83
C LEU A 38 11.73 7.39 -4.72
N VAL A 39 11.78 6.15 -4.20
CA VAL A 39 11.34 4.96 -4.95
C VAL A 39 9.83 4.97 -5.18
N GLN A 40 9.04 5.35 -4.17
CA GLN A 40 7.58 5.51 -4.29
C GLN A 40 7.24 6.56 -5.36
N GLY A 41 7.88 7.73 -5.35
CA GLY A 41 7.66 8.77 -6.37
C GLY A 41 7.99 8.31 -7.79
N ARG A 42 9.11 7.57 -7.96
CA ARG A 42 9.46 6.97 -9.26
C ARG A 42 8.47 5.92 -9.70
N LEU A 43 8.03 5.05 -8.80
CA LEU A 43 7.00 4.05 -9.06
C LEU A 43 5.72 4.73 -9.53
N CYS A 44 5.24 5.75 -8.80
CA CYS A 44 4.04 6.49 -9.19
C CYS A 44 4.16 7.09 -10.59
N HIS A 45 5.32 7.67 -10.93
CA HIS A 45 5.56 8.19 -12.27
C HIS A 45 5.52 7.09 -13.36
N ARG A 46 6.03 5.89 -13.07
CA ARG A 46 5.96 4.74 -14.00
C ARG A 46 4.54 4.19 -14.13
N LEU A 47 3.80 4.05 -13.03
CA LEU A 47 2.41 3.62 -13.04
C LEU A 47 1.53 4.59 -13.87
N GLY A 48 1.83 5.89 -13.83
CA GLY A 48 1.12 6.89 -14.63
C GLY A 48 1.20 6.66 -16.15
N THR A 49 2.16 5.87 -16.63
CA THR A 49 2.26 5.53 -18.06
C THR A 49 1.16 4.58 -18.54
N LEU A 50 0.43 3.92 -17.63
CA LEU A 50 -0.69 3.04 -17.95
C LEU A 50 -1.98 3.81 -18.34
N GLY A 51 -1.98 5.14 -18.25
CA GLY A 51 -3.22 5.93 -18.23
C GLY A 51 -3.96 5.78 -16.89
N GLY A 52 -5.23 6.18 -16.78
CA GLY A 52 -5.94 6.12 -15.49
C GLY A 52 -5.38 7.10 -14.45
N GLU A 53 -5.45 6.74 -13.17
CA GLU A 53 -4.96 7.58 -12.07
C GLU A 53 -4.06 6.81 -11.11
N VAL A 54 -3.07 7.53 -10.58
CA VAL A 54 -2.14 7.05 -9.56
C VAL A 54 -2.44 7.75 -8.24
N PHE A 55 -2.38 6.99 -7.16
CA PHE A 55 -2.67 7.47 -5.83
C PHE A 55 -1.52 7.10 -4.89
N GLY A 56 -1.24 7.97 -3.91
CA GLY A 56 -0.38 7.63 -2.78
C GLY A 56 -1.23 7.50 -1.52
N GLU A 57 -0.83 6.60 -0.62
CA GLU A 57 -1.42 6.46 0.72
C GLU A 57 -2.94 6.24 0.71
N VAL A 58 -3.41 5.21 -0.01
CA VAL A 58 -4.86 4.97 -0.19
C VAL A 58 -5.40 4.04 0.86
N ALA A 59 -6.37 4.53 1.65
CA ALA A 59 -7.12 3.72 2.60
C ALA A 59 -8.19 2.87 1.87
N VAL A 60 -8.14 1.56 2.07
CA VAL A 60 -9.04 0.56 1.49
C VAL A 60 -9.70 -0.23 2.63
N VAL A 61 -11.03 -0.36 2.57
CA VAL A 61 -11.79 -1.21 3.47
C VAL A 61 -11.65 -2.67 3.03
N THR A 62 -11.28 -3.54 3.97
CA THR A 62 -11.14 -4.99 3.80
C THR A 62 -11.94 -5.74 4.88
N ALA A 63 -11.99 -7.06 4.81
CA ALA A 63 -12.65 -7.87 5.84
C ALA A 63 -11.93 -7.81 7.20
N GLU A 64 -10.62 -7.55 7.18
CA GLU A 64 -9.73 -7.49 8.34
C GLU A 64 -9.67 -6.08 8.95
N GLY A 65 -10.21 -5.07 8.29
CA GLY A 65 -10.23 -3.69 8.76
C GLY A 65 -9.94 -2.69 7.63
N ILE A 66 -9.21 -1.64 7.94
CA ILE A 66 -8.74 -0.67 6.93
C ILE A 66 -7.23 -0.85 6.79
N PHE A 67 -6.78 -1.08 5.56
CA PHE A 67 -5.37 -1.02 5.22
C PHE A 67 -5.09 0.17 4.30
N VAL A 68 -3.89 0.73 4.44
CA VAL A 68 -3.41 1.83 3.62
C VAL A 68 -2.28 1.29 2.74
N THR A 69 -2.49 1.35 1.43
CA THR A 69 -1.48 0.97 0.45
C THR A 69 -0.60 2.18 0.16
N ASP A 70 0.72 1.98 0.13
CA ASP A 70 1.70 3.07 -0.04
C ASP A 70 1.52 3.74 -1.42
N ALA A 71 1.27 2.96 -2.46
CA ALA A 71 0.92 3.47 -3.78
C ALA A 71 -0.15 2.60 -4.44
N ALA A 72 -0.97 3.20 -5.28
CA ALA A 72 -1.97 2.48 -6.04
C ALA A 72 -2.13 3.03 -7.45
N TRP A 73 -2.64 2.19 -8.34
CA TRP A 73 -3.09 2.59 -9.66
C TRP A 73 -4.50 2.08 -9.91
N ALA A 74 -5.35 2.91 -10.51
CA ALA A 74 -6.68 2.52 -10.91
C ALA A 74 -7.00 2.95 -12.34
N SER A 75 -7.70 2.08 -13.05
CA SER A 75 -8.25 2.34 -14.37
C SER A 75 -9.26 3.49 -14.34
N ALA A 76 -9.39 4.21 -15.46
CA ALA A 76 -10.34 5.33 -15.57
C ALA A 76 -11.78 4.93 -15.19
N GLU A 77 -12.17 3.70 -15.48
CA GLU A 77 -13.46 3.11 -15.10
C GLU A 77 -13.63 2.97 -13.59
N PHE A 78 -12.60 2.50 -12.89
CA PHE A 78 -12.59 2.45 -11.43
C PHE A 78 -12.72 3.86 -10.83
N VAL A 79 -11.88 4.78 -11.29
CA VAL A 79 -11.86 6.18 -10.82
C VAL A 79 -13.22 6.85 -11.01
N LYS A 80 -13.87 6.62 -12.15
CA LYS A 80 -15.20 7.18 -12.44
C LYS A 80 -16.23 6.79 -11.38
N ARG A 81 -16.14 5.57 -10.84
CA ARG A 81 -17.07 5.03 -9.84
C ARG A 81 -16.71 5.41 -8.41
N HIS A 82 -15.42 5.38 -8.07
CA HIS A 82 -14.99 5.39 -6.67
C HIS A 82 -14.27 6.66 -6.20
N ARG A 83 -13.96 7.63 -7.08
CA ARG A 83 -13.17 8.84 -6.72
C ARG A 83 -13.71 9.71 -5.58
N GLY A 84 -14.97 9.54 -5.20
CA GLY A 84 -15.61 10.27 -4.09
C GLY A 84 -15.62 9.52 -2.77
N GLU A 85 -15.11 8.30 -2.72
CA GLU A 85 -15.10 7.46 -1.52
C GLU A 85 -13.86 7.75 -0.66
N THR A 86 -14.05 7.89 0.65
CA THR A 86 -12.98 7.96 1.65
C THR A 86 -13.45 7.29 2.93
N PRO A 87 -12.91 6.11 3.30
CA PRO A 87 -11.98 5.25 2.55
C PRO A 87 -12.63 4.61 1.30
N LEU A 88 -11.82 4.03 0.41
CA LEU A 88 -12.32 3.24 -0.72
C LEU A 88 -12.96 1.94 -0.23
N MET A 89 -14.16 1.63 -0.73
CA MET A 89 -14.84 0.37 -0.40
C MET A 89 -14.35 -0.81 -1.24
N HIS A 90 -13.60 -0.54 -2.31
CA HIS A 90 -12.99 -1.52 -3.18
C HIS A 90 -11.54 -1.15 -3.41
N ALA A 91 -10.67 -2.15 -3.51
CA ALA A 91 -9.26 -1.91 -3.80
C ALA A 91 -9.08 -1.41 -5.25
N PRO A 92 -8.14 -0.47 -5.50
CA PRO A 92 -7.67 -0.13 -6.84
C PRO A 92 -7.21 -1.35 -7.64
N ASP A 93 -7.11 -1.21 -8.97
CA ASP A 93 -6.64 -2.27 -9.86
C ASP A 93 -5.26 -2.81 -9.44
N ILE A 94 -4.34 -1.93 -9.03
CA ILE A 94 -3.03 -2.30 -8.47
C ILE A 94 -2.89 -1.65 -7.08
N CYS A 95 -2.61 -2.46 -6.06
CA CYS A 95 -2.15 -1.99 -4.75
C CYS A 95 -0.65 -2.29 -4.60
N VAL A 96 0.11 -1.36 -4.05
CA VAL A 96 1.55 -1.51 -3.85
C VAL A 96 1.93 -1.27 -2.40
N GLU A 97 2.73 -2.20 -1.86
CA GLU A 97 3.32 -2.14 -0.53
C GLU A 97 4.84 -2.05 -0.68
N VAL A 98 5.47 -1.15 0.06
CA VAL A 98 6.92 -1.05 0.17
C VAL A 98 7.33 -1.72 1.48
N ALA A 99 7.97 -2.89 1.36
CA ALA A 99 8.34 -3.69 2.51
C ALA A 99 9.30 -2.91 3.44
N SER A 100 8.85 -2.71 4.69
CA SER A 100 9.67 -2.19 5.78
C SER A 100 10.53 -3.30 6.39
N PRO A 101 11.72 -3.01 6.95
CA PRO A 101 12.47 -3.95 7.77
C PRO A 101 11.71 -4.50 8.98
N SER A 102 10.68 -3.79 9.45
CA SER A 102 9.81 -4.24 10.53
C SER A 102 8.68 -5.15 10.07
N ASN A 103 8.37 -5.21 8.77
CA ASN A 103 7.29 -6.06 8.29
C ASN A 103 7.69 -7.53 8.36
N SER A 104 6.80 -8.33 8.94
CA SER A 104 6.90 -9.78 8.79
C SER A 104 6.34 -10.22 7.44
N ASP A 105 6.84 -11.34 6.93
CA ASP A 105 6.26 -11.96 5.73
C ASP A 105 4.77 -12.25 5.91
N LYS A 106 4.35 -12.63 7.13
CA LYS A 106 2.95 -12.89 7.48
C LYS A 106 2.08 -11.64 7.29
N GLU A 107 2.52 -10.48 7.76
CA GLU A 107 1.80 -9.21 7.60
C GLU A 107 1.64 -8.83 6.12
N LEU A 108 2.70 -8.98 5.32
CA LEU A 108 2.65 -8.68 3.89
C LEU A 108 1.69 -9.64 3.15
N GLN A 109 1.67 -10.92 3.53
CA GLN A 109 0.72 -11.89 2.99
C GLN A 109 -0.72 -11.60 3.42
N GLU A 110 -0.94 -11.18 4.67
CA GLU A 110 -2.26 -10.77 5.17
C GLU A 110 -2.80 -9.56 4.41
N LYS A 111 -1.99 -8.50 4.22
CA LYS A 111 -2.36 -7.36 3.39
C LYS A 111 -2.65 -7.74 1.95
N THR A 112 -1.80 -8.59 1.37
CA THR A 112 -1.98 -9.09 0.00
C THR A 112 -3.32 -9.80 -0.17
N ALA A 113 -3.64 -10.73 0.72
CA ALA A 113 -4.92 -11.42 0.73
C ALA A 113 -6.11 -10.46 0.92
N ALA A 114 -5.97 -9.49 1.83
CA ALA A 114 -6.99 -8.49 2.11
C ALA A 114 -7.30 -7.59 0.90
N TYR A 115 -6.28 -7.12 0.18
CA TYR A 115 -6.48 -6.33 -1.04
C TYR A 115 -7.14 -7.15 -2.16
N PHE A 116 -6.80 -8.42 -2.33
CA PHE A 116 -7.52 -9.30 -3.25
C PHE A 116 -8.97 -9.52 -2.82
N GLY A 117 -9.22 -9.72 -1.52
CA GLY A 117 -10.57 -9.80 -0.96
C GLY A 117 -11.40 -8.52 -1.21
N ALA A 118 -10.73 -7.36 -1.26
CA ALA A 118 -11.33 -6.06 -1.60
C ALA A 118 -11.38 -5.77 -3.12
N GLY A 119 -10.90 -6.68 -3.99
CA GLY A 119 -11.06 -6.61 -5.44
C GLY A 119 -9.85 -6.15 -6.25
N ALA A 120 -8.65 -6.08 -5.65
CA ALA A 120 -7.43 -5.76 -6.39
C ALA A 120 -7.17 -6.79 -7.51
N LYS A 121 -6.61 -6.35 -8.64
CA LYS A 121 -6.20 -7.26 -9.72
C LYS A 121 -4.78 -7.74 -9.52
N GLU A 122 -3.90 -6.85 -9.06
CA GLU A 122 -2.54 -7.21 -8.66
C GLU A 122 -2.17 -6.50 -7.36
N VAL A 123 -1.34 -7.17 -6.56
CA VAL A 123 -0.69 -6.59 -5.38
C VAL A 123 0.81 -6.70 -5.57
N TRP A 124 1.52 -5.59 -5.47
CA TRP A 124 2.96 -5.54 -5.66
C TRP A 124 3.66 -5.29 -4.32
N ILE A 125 4.77 -5.98 -4.10
CA ILE A 125 5.61 -5.77 -2.92
C ILE A 125 7.01 -5.34 -3.36
N LEU A 126 7.42 -4.15 -2.96
CA LEU A 126 8.73 -3.58 -3.26
C LEU A 126 9.67 -3.80 -2.08
N TYR A 127 10.77 -4.47 -2.31
CA TYR A 127 11.81 -4.69 -1.30
C TYR A 127 13.00 -3.80 -1.60
N LEU A 128 13.09 -2.69 -0.88
CA LEU A 128 14.09 -1.63 -1.14
C LEU A 128 15.54 -2.10 -0.97
N LYS A 129 15.81 -2.97 0.02
CA LYS A 129 17.16 -3.45 0.33
C LYS A 129 17.71 -4.41 -0.74
N SER A 130 16.90 -5.36 -1.16
CA SER A 130 17.23 -6.33 -2.21
C SER A 130 16.97 -5.81 -3.63
N LYS A 131 16.37 -4.61 -3.75
CA LYS A 131 16.05 -3.97 -5.03
C LYS A 131 15.21 -4.87 -5.94
N ARG A 132 14.20 -5.52 -5.38
CA ARG A 132 13.29 -6.44 -6.08
C ARG A 132 11.84 -6.00 -5.96
N CYS A 133 11.04 -6.34 -6.97
CA CYS A 133 9.59 -6.26 -6.94
C CYS A 133 9.04 -7.69 -6.98
N GLU A 134 8.06 -7.98 -6.13
CA GLU A 134 7.22 -9.17 -6.21
C GLU A 134 5.83 -8.79 -6.70
N PHE A 135 5.28 -9.60 -7.60
CA PHE A 135 3.97 -9.39 -8.19
C PHE A 135 3.07 -10.53 -7.79
N HIS A 136 1.92 -10.22 -7.23
CA HIS A 136 0.89 -11.19 -6.91
C HIS A 136 -0.32 -10.92 -7.78
N GLY A 137 -0.93 -11.98 -8.28
CA GLY A 137 -2.28 -11.99 -8.84
C GLY A 137 -3.20 -12.86 -7.99
N PRO A 138 -4.49 -12.98 -8.35
CA PRO A 138 -5.45 -13.76 -7.55
C PRO A 138 -5.09 -15.25 -7.41
N GLN A 139 -4.24 -15.78 -8.29
CA GLN A 139 -3.75 -17.16 -8.26
C GLN A 139 -2.40 -17.31 -7.51
N GLY A 140 -1.85 -16.24 -6.96
CA GLY A 140 -0.58 -16.23 -6.22
C GLY A 140 0.54 -15.47 -6.92
N LEU A 141 1.78 -15.87 -6.65
CA LEU A 141 2.99 -15.21 -7.15
C LEU A 141 3.08 -15.28 -8.69
N MET A 142 3.43 -14.16 -9.31
CA MET A 142 3.60 -14.01 -10.75
C MET A 142 5.08 -13.75 -11.09
N GLU A 143 5.53 -14.26 -12.24
CA GLU A 143 6.88 -13.99 -12.75
C GLU A 143 7.04 -12.52 -13.18
N ARG A 144 5.96 -11.91 -13.66
CA ARG A 144 5.89 -10.51 -14.07
C ARG A 144 4.46 -9.99 -13.94
N SER A 145 4.30 -8.68 -13.81
CA SER A 145 2.98 -8.04 -13.88
C SER A 145 2.31 -8.26 -15.25
N SER A 146 0.98 -8.34 -15.26
CA SER A 146 0.16 -8.26 -16.47
C SER A 146 0.02 -6.83 -17.01
N PHE A 147 0.35 -5.82 -16.21
CA PHE A 147 0.41 -4.43 -16.62
C PHE A 147 1.78 -4.09 -17.20
N ALA A 148 1.79 -3.52 -18.40
CA ALA A 148 3.00 -3.17 -19.13
C ALA A 148 3.65 -1.90 -18.55
N VAL A 149 4.34 -2.04 -17.41
CA VAL A 149 5.05 -0.97 -16.72
C VAL A 149 6.55 -1.20 -16.81
N ASP A 150 7.29 -0.20 -17.27
CA ASP A 150 8.75 -0.22 -17.22
C ASP A 150 9.26 0.13 -15.82
N LEU A 151 9.77 -0.89 -15.11
CA LEU A 151 10.36 -0.76 -13.79
C LEU A 151 11.90 -0.70 -13.84
N SER A 152 12.47 -0.53 -15.03
CA SER A 152 13.90 -0.26 -15.18
C SER A 152 14.30 0.94 -14.34
N GLU A 153 15.48 0.84 -13.73
CA GLU A 153 16.09 1.93 -12.96
C GLU A 153 15.32 2.35 -11.70
N LEU A 154 14.24 1.66 -11.31
CA LEU A 154 13.39 2.05 -10.19
C LEU A 154 14.21 2.27 -8.90
N PHE A 155 15.17 1.38 -8.64
CA PHE A 155 16.01 1.36 -7.45
C PHE A 155 17.41 1.98 -7.62
N LYS A 156 17.64 2.79 -8.69
CA LYS A 156 18.95 3.40 -8.92
C LYS A 156 19.26 4.61 -8.04
#